data_AF-A0A8J3LDR0-F1
#
_entry.id   AF-A0A8J3LDR0-F1
#
_cell.length_a   1.000
_cell.length_b   1.000
_cell.length_c   1.000
_cell.angle_alpha   90.00
_cell.angle_beta   90.00
_cell.angle_gamma   90.00
#
_symmetry.space_group_name_H-M   'P 1'
#
loop_
_entity.id
_entity.type
_entity.pdbx_description
1 polymer ?
#
loop_
_entity_poly.entity_id
_entity_poly.type
_entity_poly.pdbx_seq_one_letter_code
_entity_poly.pdbx_strand_id
1 'polypeptide(L)'
;MESFELSMLGALLPQTVSAVVLIAAGVTALALRARLGSAATWLTVAAATIGAVDFMAGAWWQVYGIRSVIEDGGDSRYTVISVVSLVFWFFHLVWTSLLIVAVFVGRRRPPAEIAVKIS
;
A
#
# COMPACT_ATOMS: atom_id res chain seq x y z
N MET A 1 -18.80 -25.62 4.62
CA MET A 1 -18.39 -24.75 3.49
C MET A 1 -18.58 -23.27 3.82
N GLU A 2 -19.70 -22.84 4.43
CA GLU A 2 -19.92 -21.44 4.83
C GLU A 2 -18.82 -20.82 5.72
N SER A 3 -18.27 -21.57 6.69
CA SER A 3 -17.22 -21.04 7.58
C SER A 3 -15.90 -20.73 6.85
N PHE A 4 -15.61 -21.46 5.77
CA PHE A 4 -14.42 -21.26 4.95
C PHE A 4 -14.58 -20.05 4.02
N GLU A 5 -15.76 -19.87 3.45
CA GLU A 5 -16.06 -18.69 2.60
C GLU A 5 -16.10 -17.39 3.40
N LEU A 6 -16.66 -17.40 4.61
CA LEU A 6 -16.61 -16.27 5.54
C LEU A 6 -15.17 -15.94 5.95
N SER A 7 -14.32 -16.96 6.15
CA SER A 7 -12.89 -16.77 6.45
C SER A 7 -12.13 -16.18 5.26
N MET A 8 -12.41 -16.61 4.03
CA MET A 8 -11.80 -16.04 2.82
C MET A 8 -12.24 -14.59 2.59
N LEU A 9 -13.53 -14.30 2.76
CA LEU A 9 -14.07 -12.93 2.69
C LEU A 9 -13.44 -12.03 3.77
N GLY A 10 -13.23 -12.56 4.98
CA GLY A 10 -12.57 -11.85 6.07
C GLY A 10 -11.12 -11.43 5.77
N ALA A 11 -10.40 -12.22 4.96
CA ALA A 11 -9.03 -11.90 4.53
C ALA A 11 -9.00 -11.01 3.28
N LEU A 12 -9.87 -11.26 2.30
CA LEU A 12 -9.89 -10.57 1.01
C LEU A 12 -10.45 -9.15 1.09
N LEU A 13 -11.55 -8.96 1.82
CA LEU A 13 -12.28 -7.70 1.81
C LEU A 13 -11.45 -6.54 2.37
N PRO A 14 -10.78 -6.65 3.55
CA PRO A 14 -9.95 -5.58 4.06
C PRO A 14 -8.81 -5.21 3.10
N GLN A 15 -8.13 -6.21 2.54
CA GLN A 15 -7.00 -5.97 1.63
C GLN A 15 -7.44 -5.33 0.31
N THR A 16 -8.59 -5.76 -0.23
CA THR A 16 -9.16 -5.16 -1.44
C THR A 16 -9.57 -3.71 -1.20
N VAL A 17 -10.24 -3.44 -0.08
CA VAL A 17 -10.63 -2.07 0.30
C VAL A 17 -9.39 -1.19 0.48
N SER A 18 -8.36 -1.68 1.17
CA SER A 18 -7.09 -0.95 1.33
C SER A 18 -6.40 -0.65 0.00
N ALA A 19 -6.36 -1.61 -0.93
CA ALA A 19 -5.81 -1.39 -2.27
C ALA A 19 -6.60 -0.32 -3.05
N VAL A 20 -7.94 -0.37 -3.01
CA VAL A 20 -8.80 0.63 -3.67
C VAL A 20 -8.58 2.02 -3.08
N VAL A 21 -8.48 2.14 -1.75
CA VAL A 21 -8.21 3.41 -1.06
C VAL A 21 -6.86 3.98 -1.49
N LEU A 22 -5.81 3.16 -1.58
CA LEU A 22 -4.50 3.62 -2.04
C LEU A 22 -4.51 4.05 -3.50
N ILE A 23 -5.18 3.31 -4.38
CA ILE A 23 -5.35 3.71 -5.78
C ILE A 23 -6.06 5.07 -5.86
N ALA A 24 -7.16 5.26 -5.12
CA ALA A 24 -7.88 6.52 -5.06
C ALA A 24 -7.00 7.68 -4.54
N ALA A 25 -6.16 7.41 -3.53
CA ALA A 25 -5.20 8.39 -3.02
C ALA A 25 -4.14 8.77 -4.07
N GLY A 26 -3.62 7.79 -4.83
CA GLY A 26 -2.71 8.04 -5.94
C GLY A 26 -3.32 8.89 -7.05
N VAL A 27 -4.56 8.58 -7.48
CA VAL A 27 -5.31 9.38 -8.46
C VAL A 27 -5.55 10.80 -7.96
N THR A 28 -5.91 10.95 -6.68
CA THR A 28 -6.12 12.25 -6.05
C THR A 28 -4.83 13.06 -5.99
N ALA A 29 -3.69 12.43 -5.69
CA ALA A 29 -2.38 13.09 -5.67
C ALA A 29 -1.97 13.61 -7.06
N LEU A 30 -2.32 12.89 -8.13
CA LEU A 30 -2.14 13.33 -9.51
C LEU A 30 -3.06 14.50 -9.85
N ALA A 31 -4.34 14.41 -9.50
CA ALA A 31 -5.33 15.48 -9.74
C ALA A 31 -4.96 16.78 -9.00
N LEU A 32 -4.37 16.67 -7.80
CA LEU A 32 -3.94 17.80 -6.98
C LEU A 32 -2.45 18.13 -7.14
N ARG A 33 -1.79 17.66 -8.20
CA ARG A 33 -0.34 17.83 -8.41
C ARG A 33 0.13 19.27 -8.31
N ALA A 34 -0.66 20.22 -8.84
CA ALA A 34 -0.32 21.65 -8.77
C ALA A 34 -0.24 22.15 -7.31
N ARG A 35 -1.13 21.66 -6.43
CA ARG A 35 -1.21 22.05 -5.02
C ARG A 35 -0.17 21.33 -4.16
N LEU A 36 0.03 20.02 -4.37
CA LEU A 36 0.95 19.19 -3.59
C LEU A 36 2.41 19.38 -4.00
N GLY A 37 2.65 19.62 -5.29
CA GLY A 37 3.98 19.67 -5.86
C GLY A 37 4.51 18.36 -6.38
N SER A 38 5.38 18.44 -7.39
CA SER A 38 5.82 17.26 -8.14
C SER A 38 6.48 16.19 -7.25
N ALA A 39 7.33 16.59 -6.30
CA ALA A 39 7.99 15.63 -5.42
C ALA A 39 7.01 14.91 -4.49
N ALA A 40 6.09 15.64 -3.83
CA ALA A 40 5.09 15.05 -2.96
C ALA A 40 4.13 14.14 -3.76
N THR A 41 3.66 14.59 -4.94
CA THR A 41 2.81 13.78 -5.82
C THR A 41 3.47 12.48 -6.21
N TRP A 42 4.72 12.50 -6.68
CA TRP A 42 5.39 11.27 -7.13
C TRP A 42 5.70 10.32 -5.97
N LEU A 43 6.05 10.83 -4.80
CA LEU A 43 6.20 10.01 -3.60
C LEU A 43 4.88 9.36 -3.18
N THR A 44 3.76 10.12 -3.20
CA THR A 44 2.43 9.56 -2.90
C THR A 44 2.01 8.52 -3.93
N VAL A 45 2.25 8.75 -5.22
CA VAL A 45 1.95 7.77 -6.28
C VAL A 45 2.78 6.51 -6.09
N ALA A 46 4.09 6.63 -5.88
CA ALA A 46 4.96 5.48 -5.65
C ALA A 46 4.50 4.68 -4.42
N ALA A 47 4.18 5.37 -3.32
CA ALA A 47 3.66 4.72 -2.13
C ALA A 47 2.31 4.03 -2.37
N ALA A 48 1.38 4.70 -3.05
CA ALA A 48 0.08 4.14 -3.39
C ALA A 48 0.19 2.90 -4.26
N THR A 49 1.06 2.92 -5.28
CA THR A 49 1.29 1.76 -6.15
C THR A 49 1.90 0.60 -5.39
N ILE A 50 2.96 0.85 -4.61
CA ILE A 50 3.63 -0.20 -3.83
C ILE A 50 2.66 -0.80 -2.81
N GLY A 51 1.93 0.05 -2.06
CA GLY A 51 0.97 -0.43 -1.07
C GLY A 51 -0.22 -1.16 -1.68
N ALA A 52 -0.73 -0.74 -2.84
CA ALA A 52 -1.79 -1.48 -3.53
C ALA A 52 -1.32 -2.87 -3.96
N VAL A 53 -0.09 -2.98 -4.47
CA VAL A 53 0.52 -4.28 -4.81
C VAL A 53 0.74 -5.13 -3.56
N ASP A 54 1.23 -4.54 -2.47
CA ASP A 54 1.43 -5.19 -1.16
C ASP A 54 0.13 -5.83 -0.65
N PHE A 55 -0.98 -5.08 -0.65
CA PHE A 55 -2.29 -5.61 -0.27
C PHE A 55 -2.84 -6.66 -1.26
N MET A 56 -2.67 -6.49 -2.57
CA MET A 56 -3.14 -7.51 -3.52
C MET A 56 -2.35 -8.83 -3.40
N ALA A 57 -1.04 -8.73 -3.24
CA ALA A 57 -0.17 -9.89 -3.07
C ALA A 57 -0.39 -10.54 -1.69
N GLY A 58 -0.62 -9.76 -0.64
CA GLY A 58 -0.98 -10.26 0.69
C GLY A 58 -2.31 -10.99 0.68
N ALA A 59 -3.28 -10.51 -0.09
CA ALA A 59 -4.59 -11.13 -0.26
C ALA A 59 -4.45 -12.49 -0.96
N TRP A 60 -3.70 -12.53 -2.05
CA TRP A 60 -3.37 -13.77 -2.74
C TRP A 60 -2.62 -14.76 -1.84
N TRP A 61 -1.64 -14.28 -1.05
CA TRP A 61 -0.86 -15.12 -0.14
C TRP A 61 -1.73 -15.76 0.95
N GLN A 62 -2.59 -14.98 1.59
CA GLN A 62 -3.47 -15.50 2.66
C GLN A 62 -4.50 -16.50 2.16
N VAL A 63 -5.00 -16.31 0.93
CA VAL A 63 -6.07 -17.13 0.34
C VAL A 63 -5.54 -18.39 -0.32
N TYR A 64 -4.40 -18.30 -1.00
CA TYR A 64 -3.85 -19.38 -1.81
C TYR A 64 -2.43 -19.79 -1.38
N GLY A 65 -1.53 -18.83 -1.21
CA GLY A 65 -0.10 -19.10 -1.01
C GLY A 65 0.25 -19.85 0.28
N ILE A 66 -0.39 -19.52 1.40
CA ILE A 66 -0.19 -20.25 2.67
C ILE A 66 -0.64 -21.70 2.50
N ARG A 67 -1.80 -21.90 1.88
CA ARG A 67 -2.37 -23.23 1.67
C ARG A 67 -1.44 -24.09 0.82
N SER A 68 -0.94 -23.56 -0.30
CA SER A 68 -0.02 -24.31 -1.17
C SER A 68 1.26 -24.73 -0.45
N VAL A 69 1.85 -23.84 0.38
CA VAL A 69 3.06 -24.18 1.15
C VAL A 69 2.81 -25.23 2.24
N ILE A 70 1.62 -25.23 2.83
CA ILE A 70 1.25 -26.25 3.82
C ILE A 70 1.00 -27.60 3.13
N GLU A 71 0.30 -27.61 1.99
CA GLU A 71 -0.05 -28.81 1.22
C GLU A 71 1.18 -29.50 0.60
N ASP A 72 2.16 -28.73 0.09
CA ASP A 72 3.41 -29.27 -0.46
C ASP A 72 4.31 -29.95 0.61
N GLY A 73 4.12 -29.61 1.88
CA GLY A 73 4.82 -30.24 3.01
C GLY A 73 6.32 -29.90 3.12
N GLY A 74 7.04 -30.67 3.94
CA GLY A 74 8.48 -30.53 4.14
C GLY A 74 8.92 -29.68 5.35
N ASP A 75 10.18 -29.85 5.75
CA ASP A 75 10.76 -29.19 6.92
C ASP A 75 10.93 -27.67 6.74
N SER A 76 11.06 -27.21 5.48
CA SER A 76 11.27 -25.80 5.14
C SER A 76 10.01 -24.95 5.07
N ARG A 77 8.81 -25.52 5.25
CA ARG A 77 7.53 -24.77 5.11
C ARG A 77 7.44 -23.55 6.02
N TYR A 78 7.89 -23.67 7.27
CA TYR A 78 7.90 -22.55 8.21
C TYR A 78 8.89 -21.48 7.78
N THR A 79 10.06 -21.87 7.25
CA THR A 79 11.03 -20.93 6.69
C THR A 79 10.44 -20.15 5.53
N VAL A 80 9.74 -20.80 4.60
CA VAL A 80 9.08 -20.13 3.47
C VAL A 80 8.03 -19.15 3.95
N ILE A 81 7.15 -19.57 4.88
CA ILE A 81 6.13 -18.69 5.47
C ILE A 81 6.76 -17.47 6.14
N SER A 82 7.84 -17.66 6.91
CA SER A 82 8.55 -16.58 7.58
C SER A 82 9.21 -15.62 6.59
N VAL A 83 9.87 -16.13 5.55
CA VAL A 83 10.53 -15.31 4.53
C VAL A 83 9.50 -14.49 3.76
N VAL A 84 8.40 -15.09 3.32
CA VAL A 84 7.34 -14.37 2.62
C VAL A 84 6.70 -13.31 3.51
N SER A 85 6.47 -13.61 4.79
CA SER A 85 5.96 -12.64 5.77
C SER A 85 6.93 -11.47 5.97
N LEU A 86 8.24 -11.73 6.01
CA LEU A 86 9.27 -10.69 6.10
C LEU A 86 9.27 -9.79 4.88
N VAL A 87 9.09 -10.35 3.68
CA VAL A 87 9.01 -9.60 2.42
C VAL A 87 7.79 -8.67 2.43
N PHE A 88 6.60 -9.15 2.83
CA PHE A 88 5.42 -8.29 2.98
C PHE A 88 5.65 -7.18 3.99
N TRP A 89 6.25 -7.48 5.14
CA TRP A 89 6.57 -6.47 6.14
C TRP A 89 7.53 -5.39 5.60
N PHE A 90 8.52 -5.80 4.80
CA PHE A 90 9.41 -4.86 4.14
C PHE A 90 8.67 -3.95 3.15
N PHE A 91 7.82 -4.50 2.29
CA PHE A 91 6.98 -3.70 1.39
C PHE A 91 6.11 -2.71 2.19
N HIS A 92 5.51 -3.17 3.28
CA HIS A 92 4.71 -2.36 4.18
C HIS A 92 5.48 -1.15 4.72
N LEU A 93 6.70 -1.37 5.21
CA LEU A 93 7.56 -0.30 5.67
C LEU A 93 7.95 0.68 4.56
N VAL A 94 8.26 0.17 3.37
CA VAL A 94 8.68 1.00 2.23
C VAL A 94 7.57 1.96 1.83
N TRP A 95 6.35 1.47 1.55
CA TRP A 95 5.29 2.37 1.11
C TRP A 95 4.84 3.32 2.21
N THR A 96 4.81 2.87 3.47
CA THR A 96 4.48 3.73 4.61
C THR A 96 5.52 4.84 4.77
N SER A 97 6.81 4.53 4.66
CA SER A 97 7.89 5.51 4.73
C SER A 97 7.78 6.55 3.61
N LEU A 98 7.44 6.13 2.39
CA LEU A 98 7.23 7.05 1.27
C LEU A 98 6.05 8.00 1.51
N LEU A 99 4.92 7.53 2.07
CA LEU A 99 3.82 8.41 2.46
C LEU A 99 4.24 9.43 3.51
N ILE A 100 4.97 8.99 4.54
CA ILE A 100 5.48 9.88 5.59
C ILE A 100 6.36 10.97 4.98
N VAL A 101 7.30 10.60 4.11
CA VAL A 101 8.17 11.55 3.42
C VAL A 101 7.35 12.50 2.54
N ALA A 102 6.34 12.00 1.81
CA ALA A 102 5.47 12.83 0.99
C ALA A 102 4.75 13.93 1.81
N VAL A 103 4.29 13.61 3.03
CA VAL A 103 3.67 14.58 3.94
C VAL A 103 4.66 15.69 4.32
N PHE A 104 5.89 15.34 4.69
CA PHE A 104 6.90 16.33 5.05
C PHE A 104 7.37 17.18 3.87
N VAL A 105 7.46 16.59 2.67
CA VAL A 105 7.80 17.31 1.45
C VAL A 105 6.69 18.29 1.05
N GLY A 106 5.43 17.87 1.15
CA GLY A 106 4.27 18.72 0.82
C GLY A 106 4.13 19.93 1.75
N ARG A 107 4.44 19.79 3.04
CA ARG A 107 4.37 20.88 4.05
C ARG A 107 5.34 22.03 3.81
N ARG A 108 6.39 21.85 3.00
CA ARG A 108 7.39 22.89 2.74
C ARG A 108 6.95 23.95 1.72
N ARG A 109 5.75 23.83 1.14
CA ARG A 109 5.21 24.82 0.19
C ARG A 109 4.34 25.85 0.91
N PRO A 110 4.66 27.15 0.86
CA PRO A 110 3.74 28.17 1.35
C PRO A 110 2.43 28.12 0.54
N PRO A 111 1.27 28.36 1.18
CA PRO A 111 0.01 28.47 0.47
C PRO A 111 0.11 29.58 -0.59
N ALA A 112 -0.35 29.30 -1.81
CA ALA A 112 -0.24 30.17 -2.98
C ALA A 112 -0.97 31.53 -2.87
N GLU A 113 -1.57 31.86 -1.72
CA GLU A 113 -2.43 33.02 -1.51
C GLU A 113 -1.70 34.29 -1.05
N ILE A 114 -0.37 34.28 -0.83
CA ILE A 114 0.38 35.46 -0.37
C ILE A 114 1.16 36.17 -1.50
N ALA A 115 0.98 35.77 -2.76
CA ALA A 115 1.68 36.38 -3.90
C ALA A 115 0.86 37.43 -4.67
N VAL A 116 -0.36 37.78 -4.21
CA VAL A 116 -1.19 38.82 -4.83
C VAL A 116 -1.49 39.92 -3.82
N LYS A 117 -0.44 40.64 -3.41
CA LYS A 117 -0.48 41.98 -2.81
C LYS A 117 0.96 42.42 -2.67
N ILE A 118 1.51 43.03 -3.71
CA ILE A 118 2.54 44.09 -3.75
C ILE A 118 2.92 44.20 -5.24
N SER A 119 2.12 44.94 -5.99
CA SER A 119 2.54 45.73 -7.17
C SER A 119 1.45 46.75 -7.45
#